data_AF-A0A3A9V922-F1
#
_entry.id   AF-A0A3A9V922-F1
#
_cell.length_a   1.000
_cell.length_b   1.000
_cell.length_c   1.000
_cell.angle_alpha   90.00
_cell.angle_beta   90.00
_cell.angle_gamma   90.00
#
_symmetry.space_group_name_H-M   'P 1'
#
loop_
_entity.id
_entity.type
_entity.pdbx_description
1 polymer ?
#
loop_
_entity_poly.entity_id
_entity_poly.type
_entity_poly.pdbx_seq_one_letter_code
_entity_poly.pdbx_strand_id
1 'polypeptide(L)'
;MKKGLLTLLLLLPFFTILSAQSIDKKWILENAKEESGQVLTVGEKDYLELEKGLFSYSFYNQSEQLNGDYLTQNNVLLFFSGKAQDSIIKYKINKITDSTLVLSKHNVVLSFASKKGSKPVAVTETATDELIPNQGFSFNSLWRGLLGMIVLLIIAYLFSSNRKAINWKTVGLGTGFQLVIAIGVLRVPFVQTIFEWVGSLFVNVLDFTRAGSKFLFEGLVVDMDTFGFIFAFQVLPTIIFFSALTSLLFYLGIIQKVVKGLAWLLTKALKISGAESLSVAGNIFLGQTEAPLLIKAYLEKMNKSEMLLVMIGGMATVAGAVLAAYIGFLGGNDPVLRLQFAKHLLAASVMAAPGAIVVSKILFPQTEEINTDVYVSSEKIGSNILDAIANGTTEGLKLAVNVGAMLLVFVAFIAMLNGILGWVGDITSINAWIASKTAYQSLSLELILGYIFAPLMWLIGVAKEDIALMGQLLGIKLAASEFVGYIQLADLKNVANATHLTYNKSVIMATYMLCGFANFASIGIQIGGIGSLAPGQRKTLSEFGMKALIGGTIASLLSATIAGMIIG
;
A
#
# COMPACT_ATOMS: atom_id res chain seq x y z
N MET A 1 -23.42 58.75 10.57
CA MET A 1 -24.67 58.03 10.91
C MET A 1 -24.79 56.86 9.96
N LYS A 2 -24.83 55.58 10.33
CA LYS A 2 -24.94 54.89 11.61
C LYS A 2 -24.06 53.63 11.52
N LYS A 3 -22.99 53.59 12.35
CA LYS A 3 -22.44 52.35 12.90
C LYS A 3 -23.29 52.04 14.13
N GLY A 4 -23.66 50.78 14.34
CA GLY A 4 -24.30 50.32 15.57
C GLY A 4 -25.69 49.75 15.35
N LEU A 5 -25.77 48.50 14.88
CA LEU A 5 -26.84 47.57 15.23
C LEU A 5 -26.52 46.11 14.83
N LEU A 6 -25.33 45.61 15.15
CA LEU A 6 -25.05 44.16 14.99
C LEU A 6 -24.13 43.63 16.10
N THR A 7 -24.26 44.21 17.29
CA THR A 7 -23.61 43.81 18.54
C THR A 7 -24.65 43.38 19.59
N LEU A 8 -25.83 42.92 19.16
CA LEU A 8 -26.89 42.47 20.07
C LEU A 8 -27.68 41.27 19.53
N LEU A 9 -26.97 40.25 19.03
CA LEU A 9 -27.53 38.90 18.86
C LEU A 9 -26.46 37.84 19.18
N LEU A 10 -25.64 38.17 20.20
CA LEU A 10 -24.52 37.39 20.73
C LEU A 10 -24.87 36.73 22.08
N LEU A 11 -26.15 36.51 22.39
CA LEU A 11 -26.59 35.87 23.63
C LEU A 11 -27.81 34.98 23.41
N LEU A 12 -27.57 33.80 22.86
CA LEU A 12 -28.42 32.62 23.06
C LEU A 12 -27.49 31.41 23.16
N PRO A 13 -27.25 30.85 24.37
CA PRO A 13 -26.54 29.60 24.48
C PRO A 13 -27.52 28.49 24.06
N PHE A 14 -27.40 27.99 22.83
CA PHE A 14 -27.97 26.69 22.51
C PHE A 14 -27.05 25.63 23.14
N PHE A 15 -27.36 25.29 24.39
CA PHE A 15 -26.91 24.06 25.02
C PHE A 15 -27.46 22.90 24.18
N THR A 16 -26.70 22.44 23.19
CA THR A 16 -26.89 21.08 22.68
C THR A 16 -26.23 20.16 23.70
N ILE A 17 -27.07 19.51 24.50
CA ILE A 17 -26.64 18.40 25.35
C ILE A 17 -26.24 17.28 24.39
N LEU A 18 -24.96 17.26 23.99
CA LEU A 18 -24.30 16.03 23.55
C LEU A 18 -24.40 15.07 24.74
N SER A 19 -25.43 14.24 24.73
CA SER A 19 -25.51 13.11 25.65
C SER A 19 -24.39 12.16 25.25
N ALA A 20 -23.28 12.22 25.97
CA ALA A 20 -22.28 11.17 25.90
C ALA A 20 -23.00 9.84 26.17
N GLN A 21 -22.93 8.90 25.23
CA GLN A 21 -23.47 7.56 25.42
C GLN A 21 -22.73 6.93 26.60
N SER A 22 -23.42 6.85 27.74
CA SER A 22 -22.85 6.29 28.96
C SER A 22 -23.10 4.78 28.99
N ILE A 23 -22.04 4.03 29.31
CA ILE A 23 -22.14 2.60 29.60
C ILE A 23 -22.75 2.35 30.98
N ASP A 24 -22.78 3.38 31.84
CA ASP A 24 -23.25 3.33 33.22
C ASP A 24 -24.77 3.15 33.26
N LYS A 25 -25.20 1.90 33.44
CA LYS A 25 -26.59 1.49 33.65
C LYS A 25 -26.62 0.03 34.11
N LYS A 26 -27.82 -0.42 34.49
CA LYS A 26 -28.11 -1.84 34.72
C LYS A 26 -28.51 -2.51 33.41
N TRP A 27 -27.71 -3.48 32.99
CA TRP A 27 -27.85 -4.28 31.79
C TRP A 27 -28.39 -5.67 32.14
N ILE A 28 -29.46 -6.10 31.46
CA ILE A 28 -30.07 -7.42 31.65
C ILE A 28 -29.56 -8.33 30.55
N LEU A 29 -29.00 -9.49 30.89
CA LEU A 29 -28.51 -10.45 29.89
C LEU A 29 -29.71 -11.07 29.16
N GLU A 30 -29.75 -10.93 27.83
CA GLU A 30 -30.82 -11.50 26.99
C GLU A 30 -30.36 -12.79 26.31
N ASN A 31 -29.10 -12.86 25.90
CA ASN A 31 -28.58 -14.01 25.15
C ASN A 31 -27.07 -14.19 25.40
N ALA A 32 -26.64 -15.45 25.49
CA ALA A 32 -25.25 -15.86 25.51
C ALA A 32 -25.05 -16.94 24.44
N LYS A 33 -24.18 -16.68 23.47
CA LYS A 33 -23.88 -17.62 22.38
C LYS A 33 -22.39 -17.89 22.29
N GLU A 34 -22.01 -19.13 22.02
CA GLU A 34 -20.69 -19.43 21.50
C GLU A 34 -20.62 -19.12 19.99
N GLU A 35 -19.43 -18.80 19.47
CA GLU A 35 -19.20 -18.61 18.02
C GLU A 35 -19.57 -19.85 17.18
N SER A 36 -19.66 -21.04 17.80
CA SER A 36 -20.17 -22.28 17.21
C SER A 36 -21.69 -22.28 16.95
N GLY A 37 -22.42 -21.25 17.40
CA GLY A 37 -23.86 -21.12 17.28
C GLY A 37 -24.67 -21.75 18.43
N GLN A 38 -23.99 -22.39 19.39
CA GLN A 38 -24.65 -22.99 20.56
C GLN A 38 -25.11 -21.91 21.55
N VAL A 39 -26.39 -21.93 21.92
CA VAL A 39 -26.99 -21.00 22.88
C VAL A 39 -26.78 -21.54 24.30
N LEU A 40 -26.14 -20.75 25.16
CA LEU A 40 -25.93 -21.07 26.56
C LEU A 40 -27.18 -20.70 27.37
N THR A 41 -27.52 -21.50 28.39
CA THR A 41 -28.68 -21.26 29.25
C THR A 41 -28.49 -20.00 30.08
N VAL A 42 -29.35 -19.00 29.89
CA VAL A 42 -29.33 -17.72 30.63
C VAL A 42 -30.38 -17.74 31.74
N GLY A 43 -30.02 -17.34 32.96
CA GLY A 43 -30.98 -17.23 34.07
C GLY A 43 -31.83 -15.97 33.98
N GLU A 44 -33.09 -16.02 34.43
CA GLU A 44 -34.03 -14.88 34.37
C GLU A 44 -33.60 -13.63 35.18
N LYS A 45 -32.53 -13.75 35.98
CA LYS A 45 -31.99 -12.73 36.88
C LYS A 45 -30.54 -12.34 36.56
N ASP A 46 -30.01 -12.72 35.41
CA ASP A 46 -28.62 -12.41 35.05
C ASP A 46 -28.47 -10.94 34.64
N TYR A 47 -27.58 -10.22 35.32
CA TYR A 47 -27.39 -8.79 35.11
C TYR A 47 -25.91 -8.38 35.19
N LEU A 48 -25.62 -7.26 34.53
CA LEU A 48 -24.39 -6.49 34.65
C LEU A 48 -24.75 -5.04 34.99
N GLU A 49 -24.35 -4.56 36.15
CA GLU A 49 -24.58 -3.20 36.60
C GLU A 49 -23.25 -2.44 36.59
N LEU A 50 -23.22 -1.31 35.90
CA LEU A 50 -22.07 -0.42 35.78
C LEU A 50 -22.47 0.95 36.28
N GLU A 51 -21.77 1.47 37.28
CA GLU A 51 -22.03 2.80 37.82
C GLU A 51 -20.73 3.44 38.28
N LYS A 52 -20.32 4.55 37.65
CA LYS A 52 -19.23 5.43 38.08
C LYS A 52 -17.92 4.68 38.37
N GLY A 53 -17.55 3.74 37.50
CA GLY A 53 -16.32 2.96 37.64
C GLY A 53 -16.44 1.73 38.54
N LEU A 54 -17.62 1.43 39.11
CA LEU A 54 -17.90 0.21 39.87
C LEU A 54 -18.79 -0.74 39.06
N PHE A 55 -18.45 -2.03 39.05
CA PHE A 55 -19.27 -3.07 38.43
C PHE A 55 -19.84 -4.03 39.47
N SER A 56 -21.02 -4.57 39.17
CA SER A 56 -21.60 -5.74 39.84
C SER A 56 -22.20 -6.67 38.79
N TYR A 57 -21.88 -7.97 38.84
CA TYR A 57 -22.53 -8.94 37.98
C TYR A 57 -22.95 -10.21 38.72
N SER A 58 -23.99 -10.87 38.18
CA SER A 58 -24.49 -12.17 38.61
C SER A 58 -24.87 -12.98 37.38
N PHE A 59 -24.28 -14.17 37.20
CA PHE A 59 -24.65 -15.13 36.15
C PHE A 59 -25.08 -16.46 36.77
N TYR A 60 -26.13 -17.09 36.22
CA TYR A 60 -26.81 -18.27 36.75
C TYR A 60 -25.89 -19.47 37.07
N ASN A 61 -24.70 -19.53 36.45
CA ASN A 61 -23.74 -20.62 36.62
C ASN A 61 -22.62 -20.34 37.63
N GLN A 62 -22.60 -19.19 38.30
CA GLN A 62 -21.65 -18.87 39.35
C GLN A 62 -22.42 -18.41 40.59
N SER A 63 -22.36 -19.19 41.66
CA SER A 63 -22.98 -18.92 42.97
C SER A 63 -22.41 -17.70 43.72
N GLU A 64 -21.64 -16.84 43.03
CA GLU A 64 -21.03 -15.65 43.59
C GLU A 64 -21.32 -14.40 42.75
N GLN A 65 -21.89 -13.38 43.40
CA GLN A 65 -21.85 -12.01 42.89
C GLN A 65 -20.40 -11.51 42.91
N LEU A 66 -19.96 -11.00 41.77
CA LEU A 66 -18.64 -10.40 41.59
C LEU A 66 -18.80 -8.90 41.45
N ASN A 67 -18.09 -8.18 42.31
CA ASN A 67 -18.08 -6.72 42.38
C ASN A 67 -16.62 -6.23 42.37
N GLY A 68 -16.41 -5.03 41.86
CA GLY A 68 -15.10 -4.39 41.86
C GLY A 68 -15.08 -3.16 40.96
N ASP A 69 -13.88 -2.73 40.55
CA ASP A 69 -13.70 -1.58 39.67
C ASP A 69 -13.76 -1.99 38.20
N TYR A 70 -14.25 -1.13 37.33
CA TYR A 70 -14.13 -1.28 35.89
C TYR A 70 -13.48 -0.09 35.21
N LEU A 71 -12.80 -0.36 34.11
CA LEU A 71 -12.24 0.66 33.25
C LEU A 71 -12.67 0.39 31.81
N THR A 72 -13.19 1.43 31.15
CA THR A 72 -13.48 1.43 29.72
C THR A 72 -12.45 2.25 28.98
N GLN A 73 -11.82 1.66 27.98
CA GLN A 73 -10.96 2.39 27.05
C GLN A 73 -11.24 1.90 25.62
N ASN A 74 -11.70 2.82 24.76
CA ASN A 74 -12.16 2.51 23.40
C ASN A 74 -13.22 1.40 23.40
N ASN A 75 -12.90 0.25 22.79
CA ASN A 75 -13.78 -0.92 22.69
C ASN A 75 -13.42 -2.03 23.69
N VAL A 76 -12.70 -1.72 24.76
CA VAL A 76 -12.31 -2.70 25.80
C VAL A 76 -12.93 -2.32 27.13
N LEU A 77 -13.56 -3.30 27.77
CA LEU A 77 -14.08 -3.22 29.13
C LEU A 77 -13.26 -4.16 30.02
N LEU A 78 -12.59 -3.61 31.02
CA LEU A 78 -11.76 -4.33 31.98
C LEU A 78 -12.44 -4.33 33.34
N PHE A 79 -12.57 -5.50 33.96
CA PHE A 79 -13.07 -5.65 35.33
C PHE A 79 -11.93 -6.08 36.26
N PHE A 80 -11.79 -5.36 37.36
CA PHE A 80 -10.85 -5.60 38.45
C PHE A 80 -11.65 -6.15 39.63
N SER A 81 -11.67 -7.47 39.80
CA SER A 81 -12.44 -8.10 40.88
C SER A 81 -11.78 -7.88 42.24
N GLY A 82 -12.56 -7.49 43.25
CA GLY A 82 -12.07 -7.33 44.62
C GLY A 82 -11.80 -8.66 45.36
N LYS A 83 -12.20 -9.81 44.81
CA LYS A 83 -12.08 -11.13 45.46
C LYS A 83 -10.90 -11.98 45.01
N ALA A 84 -10.24 -11.64 43.90
CA ALA A 84 -9.12 -12.40 43.37
C ALA A 84 -7.96 -11.44 43.08
N GLN A 85 -6.88 -11.58 43.86
CA GLN A 85 -5.79 -10.61 43.89
C GLN A 85 -4.99 -10.49 42.58
N ASP A 86 -5.30 -11.26 41.53
CA ASP A 86 -4.59 -11.26 40.23
C ASP A 86 -5.47 -11.55 38.99
N SER A 87 -6.80 -11.39 39.05
CA SER A 87 -7.68 -11.74 37.89
C SER A 87 -8.38 -10.53 37.28
N ILE A 88 -7.76 -9.93 36.25
CA ILE A 88 -8.40 -8.95 35.37
C ILE A 88 -9.29 -9.71 34.37
N ILE A 89 -10.59 -9.38 34.33
CA ILE A 89 -11.49 -9.94 33.32
C ILE A 89 -11.61 -8.92 32.17
N LYS A 90 -11.21 -9.34 30.96
CA LYS A 90 -11.28 -8.53 29.75
C LYS A 90 -12.47 -8.91 28.87
N TYR A 91 -13.26 -7.92 28.48
CA TYR A 91 -14.31 -8.02 27.46
C TYR A 91 -14.03 -7.05 26.31
N LYS A 92 -14.36 -7.45 25.08
CA LYS A 92 -14.43 -6.55 23.93
C LYS A 92 -15.86 -6.07 23.74
N ILE A 93 -16.06 -4.75 23.68
CA ILE A 93 -17.33 -4.12 23.37
C ILE A 93 -17.51 -4.19 21.86
N ASN A 94 -18.46 -5.01 21.41
CA ASN A 94 -18.80 -5.16 19.99
C ASN A 94 -19.83 -4.11 19.54
N LYS A 95 -20.74 -3.73 20.45
CA LYS A 95 -21.77 -2.71 20.18
C LYS A 95 -22.24 -2.10 21.50
N ILE A 96 -22.39 -0.77 21.52
CA ILE A 96 -23.03 -0.04 22.61
C ILE A 96 -24.02 0.97 22.04
N THR A 97 -25.23 0.99 22.60
CA THR A 97 -26.27 1.99 22.32
C THR A 97 -26.95 2.35 23.64
N ASP A 98 -27.94 3.25 23.61
CA ASP A 98 -28.74 3.56 24.80
C ASP A 98 -29.49 2.35 25.37
N SER A 99 -29.84 1.38 24.50
CA SER A 99 -30.67 0.23 24.84
C SER A 99 -29.97 -1.13 24.74
N THR A 100 -28.81 -1.23 24.08
CA THR A 100 -28.14 -2.52 23.81
C THR A 100 -26.65 -2.46 24.14
N LEU A 101 -26.14 -3.51 24.77
CA LEU A 101 -24.71 -3.72 25.00
C LEU A 101 -24.36 -5.13 24.53
N VAL A 102 -23.35 -5.26 23.67
CA VAL A 102 -22.84 -6.56 23.21
C VAL A 102 -21.37 -6.67 23.58
N LEU A 103 -21.05 -7.68 24.39
CA LEU A 103 -19.70 -7.98 24.87
C LEU A 103 -19.22 -9.31 24.31
N SER A 104 -17.93 -9.46 24.08
CA SER A 104 -17.32 -10.75 23.73
C SER A 104 -16.09 -11.08 24.57
N LYS A 105 -15.94 -12.36 24.92
CA LYS A 105 -14.79 -12.92 25.67
C LYS A 105 -14.62 -14.40 25.31
N HIS A 106 -13.41 -14.80 24.91
CA HIS A 106 -13.02 -16.20 24.61
C HIS A 106 -14.12 -17.00 23.86
N ASN A 107 -14.52 -16.50 22.68
CA ASN A 107 -15.52 -17.09 21.78
C ASN A 107 -16.98 -17.12 22.29
N VAL A 108 -17.27 -16.43 23.40
CA VAL A 108 -18.64 -16.21 23.88
C VAL A 108 -19.06 -14.76 23.63
N VAL A 109 -20.22 -14.58 22.99
CA VAL A 109 -20.88 -13.29 22.77
C VAL A 109 -22.06 -13.18 23.73
N LEU A 110 -22.05 -12.11 24.54
CA LEU A 110 -23.09 -11.77 25.50
C LEU A 110 -23.85 -10.54 25.00
N SER A 111 -25.16 -10.65 24.87
CA SER A 111 -26.05 -9.55 24.47
C SER A 111 -26.94 -9.13 25.62
N PHE A 112 -26.91 -7.84 25.93
CA PHE A 112 -27.65 -7.24 27.03
C PHE A 112 -28.59 -6.13 26.55
N ALA A 113 -29.68 -5.93 27.28
CA ALA A 113 -30.64 -4.84 27.07
C ALA A 113 -30.88 -4.01 28.34
N SER A 114 -31.26 -2.74 28.17
CA SER A 114 -31.51 -1.81 29.29
C SER A 114 -32.92 -1.92 29.91
N LYS A 115 -33.89 -2.55 29.22
CA LYS A 115 -35.25 -2.86 29.75
C LYS A 115 -35.76 -4.19 29.19
N LYS A 116 -36.31 -5.05 30.05
CA LYS A 116 -36.90 -6.35 29.66
C LYS A 116 -38.14 -6.09 28.78
N GLY A 117 -38.06 -6.43 27.49
CA GLY A 117 -39.20 -6.31 26.56
C GLY A 117 -38.93 -5.66 25.20
N SER A 118 -37.70 -5.26 24.88
CA SER A 118 -37.33 -5.02 23.48
C SER A 118 -37.25 -6.37 22.77
N LYS A 119 -38.02 -6.55 21.69
CA LYS A 119 -37.89 -7.72 20.81
C LYS A 119 -36.40 -7.96 20.52
N PRO A 120 -35.91 -9.21 20.56
CA PRO A 120 -34.54 -9.48 20.16
C PRO A 120 -34.39 -8.95 18.75
N VAL A 121 -33.58 -7.90 18.59
CA VAL A 121 -33.07 -7.55 17.27
C VAL A 121 -32.27 -8.79 16.91
N ALA A 122 -32.80 -9.56 15.97
CA ALA A 122 -32.05 -10.64 15.35
C ALA A 122 -30.66 -10.07 15.09
N VAL A 123 -29.65 -10.74 15.65
CA VAL A 123 -28.29 -10.59 15.14
C VAL A 123 -28.44 -11.00 13.69
N THR A 124 -28.69 -10.03 12.81
CA THR A 124 -28.38 -10.18 11.40
C THR A 124 -26.96 -10.66 11.45
N GLU A 125 -26.76 -11.89 10.99
CA GLU A 125 -25.45 -12.45 10.73
C GLU A 125 -24.63 -11.29 10.18
N THR A 126 -23.68 -10.79 10.97
CA THR A 126 -22.60 -10.01 10.39
C THR A 126 -22.01 -10.98 9.41
N ALA A 127 -22.33 -10.76 8.13
CA ALA A 127 -21.58 -11.34 7.04
C ALA A 127 -20.13 -11.24 7.49
N THR A 128 -19.43 -12.37 7.50
CA THR A 128 -17.98 -12.34 7.50
C THR A 128 -17.61 -11.33 6.42
N ASP A 129 -17.24 -10.10 6.80
CA ASP A 129 -16.91 -9.01 5.89
C ASP A 129 -15.58 -9.40 5.27
N GLU A 130 -15.61 -10.40 4.39
CA GLU A 130 -14.49 -10.82 3.59
C GLU A 130 -14.52 -10.01 2.29
N LEU A 131 -13.33 -9.64 1.81
CA LEU A 131 -13.21 -8.98 0.51
C LEU A 131 -13.86 -9.84 -0.57
N ILE A 132 -14.64 -9.22 -1.45
CA ILE A 132 -15.26 -9.94 -2.55
C ILE A 132 -14.16 -10.59 -3.40
N PRO A 133 -14.20 -11.92 -3.59
CA PRO A 133 -13.13 -12.65 -4.26
C PRO A 133 -13.07 -12.32 -5.75
N ASN A 134 -11.91 -12.62 -6.35
CA ASN A 134 -11.69 -12.41 -7.78
C ASN A 134 -12.63 -13.28 -8.60
N GLN A 135 -13.40 -12.67 -9.51
CA GLN A 135 -14.42 -13.37 -10.31
C GLN A 135 -13.85 -14.10 -11.53
N GLY A 136 -12.59 -13.85 -11.85
CA GLY A 136 -11.94 -14.39 -13.04
C GLY A 136 -12.30 -13.62 -14.31
N PHE A 137 -11.49 -13.87 -15.35
CA PHE A 137 -11.64 -13.25 -16.66
C PHE A 137 -13.04 -13.45 -17.25
N SER A 138 -13.66 -12.35 -17.67
CA SER A 138 -14.95 -12.31 -18.32
C SER A 138 -14.92 -11.35 -19.52
N PHE A 139 -15.95 -11.39 -20.36
CA PHE A 139 -16.07 -10.41 -21.44
C PHE A 139 -16.14 -8.97 -20.90
N ASN A 140 -16.76 -8.78 -19.73
CA ASN A 140 -16.82 -7.48 -19.06
C ASN A 140 -15.42 -7.01 -18.63
N SER A 141 -14.65 -7.88 -17.96
CA SER A 141 -13.29 -7.53 -17.53
C SER A 141 -12.37 -7.25 -18.72
N LEU A 142 -12.52 -7.99 -19.82
CA LEU A 142 -11.77 -7.81 -21.06
C LEU A 142 -11.98 -6.42 -21.67
N TRP A 143 -13.23 -6.03 -22.00
CA TRP A 143 -13.46 -4.75 -22.68
C TRP A 143 -13.10 -3.56 -21.78
N ARG A 144 -13.34 -3.66 -20.46
CA ARG A 144 -12.92 -2.62 -19.49
C ARG A 144 -11.40 -2.51 -19.41
N GLY A 145 -10.69 -3.63 -19.39
CA GLY A 145 -9.23 -3.66 -19.42
C GLY A 145 -8.67 -3.05 -20.70
N LEU A 146 -9.22 -3.42 -21.87
CA LEU A 146 -8.84 -2.85 -23.15
C LEU A 146 -9.12 -1.33 -23.21
N LEU A 147 -10.26 -0.89 -22.70
CA LEU A 147 -10.59 0.54 -22.60
C LEU A 147 -9.55 1.27 -21.73
N GLY A 148 -9.22 0.73 -20.56
CA GLY A 148 -8.20 1.30 -19.68
C GLY A 148 -6.83 1.40 -20.36
N MET A 149 -6.38 0.34 -21.02
CA MET A 149 -5.12 0.33 -21.76
C MET A 149 -5.12 1.39 -22.87
N ILE A 150 -6.19 1.48 -23.66
CA ILE A 150 -6.33 2.46 -24.74
C ILE A 150 -6.29 3.88 -24.17
N VAL A 151 -7.03 4.17 -23.09
CA VAL A 151 -7.04 5.48 -22.43
C VAL A 151 -5.64 5.86 -21.97
N LEU A 152 -4.92 4.95 -21.31
CA LEU A 152 -3.55 5.19 -20.83
C LEU A 152 -2.58 5.46 -21.98
N LEU A 153 -2.68 4.72 -23.08
CA LEU A 153 -1.88 4.96 -24.29
C LEU A 153 -2.26 6.28 -24.97
N ILE A 154 -3.54 6.67 -24.97
CA ILE A 154 -4.00 7.97 -25.46
C ILE A 154 -3.42 9.10 -24.61
N ILE A 155 -3.42 8.96 -23.28
CA ILE A 155 -2.81 9.97 -22.40
C ILE A 155 -1.32 10.13 -22.76
N ALA A 156 -0.57 9.02 -22.89
CA ALA A 156 0.83 9.09 -23.32
C ALA A 156 0.97 9.75 -24.71
N TYR A 157 0.10 9.42 -25.66
CA TYR A 157 0.09 10.00 -27.01
C TYR A 157 -0.19 11.51 -27.00
N LEU A 158 -1.09 11.99 -26.14
CA LEU A 158 -1.40 13.41 -25.99
C LEU A 158 -0.18 14.20 -25.52
N PHE A 159 0.62 13.65 -24.61
CA PHE A 159 1.86 14.23 -24.10
C PHE A 159 3.11 13.92 -24.94
N SER A 160 2.95 13.28 -26.10
CA SER A 160 4.06 12.94 -27.00
C SER A 160 4.74 14.17 -27.61
N SER A 161 6.07 14.17 -27.64
CA SER A 161 6.86 15.21 -28.31
C SER A 161 6.78 15.16 -29.84
N ASN A 162 6.54 13.99 -30.44
CA ASN A 162 6.46 13.85 -31.89
C ASN A 162 5.55 12.68 -32.28
N ARG A 163 4.24 12.94 -32.38
CA ARG A 163 3.21 11.92 -32.65
C ARG A 163 3.41 11.15 -33.97
N LYS A 164 4.08 11.75 -34.96
CA LYS A 164 4.32 11.13 -36.27
C LYS A 164 5.48 10.14 -36.26
N ALA A 165 6.42 10.28 -35.32
CA ALA A 165 7.60 9.43 -35.20
C ALA A 165 7.37 8.19 -34.31
N ILE A 166 6.17 8.01 -33.74
CA ILE A 166 5.87 6.87 -32.87
C ILE A 166 5.96 5.57 -33.67
N ASN A 167 6.86 4.67 -33.23
CA ASN A 167 6.96 3.33 -33.79
C ASN A 167 5.89 2.42 -33.17
N TRP A 168 4.73 2.35 -33.81
CA TRP A 168 3.60 1.53 -33.36
C TRP A 168 3.91 0.03 -33.31
N LYS A 169 4.91 -0.45 -34.06
CA LYS A 169 5.37 -1.85 -33.97
C LYS A 169 6.03 -2.11 -32.62
N THR A 170 6.90 -1.21 -32.14
CA THR A 170 7.52 -1.32 -30.82
C THR A 170 6.48 -1.19 -29.70
N VAL A 171 5.52 -0.27 -29.85
CA VAL A 171 4.39 -0.10 -28.90
C VAL A 171 3.53 -1.36 -28.81
N GLY A 172 3.14 -1.92 -29.96
CA GLY A 172 2.33 -3.14 -30.03
C GLY A 172 3.07 -4.36 -29.48
N LEU A 173 4.34 -4.54 -29.84
CA LEU A 173 5.18 -5.62 -29.31
C LEU A 173 5.35 -5.48 -27.80
N GLY A 174 5.71 -4.30 -27.29
CA GLY A 174 5.91 -4.08 -25.85
C GLY A 174 4.64 -4.34 -25.03
N THR A 175 3.50 -3.85 -25.51
CA THR A 175 2.20 -4.13 -24.89
C THR A 175 1.88 -5.63 -24.94
N GLY A 176 2.19 -6.29 -26.05
CA GLY A 176 2.07 -7.75 -26.19
C GLY A 176 2.95 -8.51 -25.20
N PHE A 177 4.22 -8.11 -25.01
CA PHE A 177 5.10 -8.71 -24.02
C PHE A 177 4.56 -8.56 -22.60
N GLN A 178 4.04 -7.38 -22.26
CA GLN A 178 3.44 -7.15 -20.95
C GLN A 178 2.21 -8.05 -20.72
N LEU A 179 1.36 -8.23 -21.73
CA LEU A 179 0.23 -9.17 -21.69
C LEU A 179 0.68 -10.62 -21.56
N VAL A 180 1.69 -11.04 -22.32
CA VAL A 180 2.22 -12.42 -22.26
C VAL A 180 2.79 -12.72 -20.87
N ILE A 181 3.56 -11.79 -20.30
CA ILE A 181 4.09 -11.93 -18.94
C ILE A 181 2.94 -12.01 -17.94
N ALA A 182 1.95 -11.11 -18.03
CA ALA A 182 0.82 -11.10 -17.11
C ALA A 182 0.00 -12.39 -17.17
N ILE A 183 -0.33 -12.88 -18.37
CA ILE A 183 -1.05 -14.14 -18.56
C ILE A 183 -0.22 -15.30 -18.05
N GLY A 184 1.09 -15.31 -18.32
CA GLY A 184 2.03 -16.28 -17.78
C GLY A 184 1.92 -16.36 -16.25
N VAL A 185 2.18 -15.25 -15.56
CA VAL A 185 2.23 -15.23 -14.09
C VAL A 185 0.86 -15.41 -13.44
N LEU A 186 -0.23 -14.96 -14.07
CA LEU A 186 -1.56 -15.01 -13.45
C LEU A 186 -2.39 -16.24 -13.83
N ARG A 187 -2.08 -16.94 -14.92
CA ARG A 187 -2.88 -18.06 -15.43
C ARG A 187 -2.12 -19.34 -15.71
N VAL A 188 -0.82 -19.29 -16.00
CA VAL A 188 -0.05 -20.48 -16.39
C VAL A 188 0.61 -21.09 -15.14
N PRO A 189 0.19 -22.29 -14.68
CA PRO A 189 0.67 -22.86 -13.42
C PRO A 189 2.19 -23.03 -13.37
N PHE A 190 2.80 -23.45 -14.48
CA PHE A 190 4.26 -23.58 -14.58
C PHE A 190 4.99 -22.25 -14.33
N VAL A 191 4.48 -21.14 -14.89
CA VAL A 191 5.08 -19.81 -14.70
C VAL A 191 4.80 -19.30 -13.29
N GLN A 192 3.61 -19.57 -12.73
CA GLN A 192 3.30 -19.30 -11.33
C GLN A 192 4.31 -19.96 -10.40
N THR A 193 4.62 -21.24 -10.60
CA THR A 193 5.61 -21.97 -9.79
C THR A 193 6.99 -21.32 -9.87
N ILE A 194 7.41 -20.82 -11.03
CA ILE A 194 8.68 -20.09 -11.16
C ILE A 194 8.65 -18.80 -10.33
N PHE A 195 7.59 -18.00 -10.44
CA PHE A 195 7.47 -16.75 -9.69
C PHE A 195 7.27 -16.96 -8.19
N GLU A 196 6.62 -18.03 -7.78
CA GLU A 196 6.49 -18.46 -6.38
C GLU A 196 7.83 -18.93 -5.84
N TRP A 197 8.60 -19.67 -6.64
CA TRP A 197 9.97 -20.04 -6.26
C TRP A 197 10.83 -18.79 -6.07
N VAL A 198 10.84 -17.84 -7.02
CA VAL A 198 11.57 -16.57 -6.84
C VAL A 198 11.03 -15.78 -5.64
N GLY A 199 9.71 -15.70 -5.48
CA GLY A 199 9.07 -15.04 -4.34
C GLY A 199 9.48 -15.65 -2.99
N SER A 200 9.60 -16.97 -2.93
CA SER A 200 10.08 -17.69 -1.74
C SER A 200 11.51 -17.31 -1.38
N LEU A 201 12.37 -16.99 -2.35
CA LEU A 201 13.72 -16.47 -2.08
C LEU A 201 13.64 -15.12 -1.34
N PHE A 202 12.76 -14.22 -1.77
CA PHE A 202 12.56 -12.94 -1.09
C PHE A 202 12.01 -13.13 0.33
N VAL A 203 11.05 -14.06 0.51
CA VAL A 203 10.51 -14.38 1.84
C VAL A 203 11.58 -14.98 2.75
N ASN A 204 12.41 -15.90 2.26
CA ASN A 204 13.52 -16.46 3.03
C ASN A 204 14.52 -15.38 3.46
N VAL A 205 14.78 -14.39 2.59
CA VAL A 205 15.63 -13.25 2.95
C VAL A 205 15.01 -12.39 4.04
N LEU A 206 13.68 -12.20 4.06
CA LEU A 206 12.99 -11.57 5.18
C LEU A 206 13.24 -12.33 6.49
N ASP A 207 13.20 -13.66 6.44
CA ASP A 207 13.41 -14.49 7.63
C ASP A 207 14.87 -14.46 8.11
N PHE A 208 15.86 -14.42 7.20
CA PHE A 208 17.27 -14.21 7.57
C PHE A 208 17.48 -12.83 8.21
N THR A 209 16.84 -11.80 7.66
CA THR A 209 16.87 -10.46 8.25
C THR A 209 16.24 -10.47 9.65
N ARG A 210 15.11 -11.17 9.83
CA ARG A 210 14.44 -11.29 11.12
C ARG A 210 15.34 -11.90 12.19
N ALA A 211 16.21 -12.85 11.84
CA ALA A 211 17.21 -13.39 12.77
C ALA A 211 18.19 -12.30 13.25
N GLY A 212 18.68 -11.45 12.33
CA GLY A 212 19.51 -10.29 12.67
C GLY A 212 18.78 -9.24 13.50
N SER A 213 17.54 -8.91 13.14
CA SER A 213 16.70 -7.99 13.92
C SER A 213 16.39 -8.53 15.31
N LYS A 214 16.14 -9.83 15.46
CA LYS A 214 15.91 -10.47 16.76
C LYS A 214 17.15 -10.37 17.64
N PHE A 215 18.34 -10.60 17.09
CA PHE A 215 19.59 -10.43 17.82
C PHE A 215 19.78 -9.01 18.36
N LEU A 216 19.43 -7.98 17.57
CA LEU A 216 19.59 -6.57 17.96
C LEU A 216 18.44 -6.01 18.82
N PHE A 217 17.22 -6.50 18.61
CA PHE A 217 15.98 -5.85 19.09
C PHE A 217 14.93 -6.86 19.59
N GLU A 218 15.34 -7.98 20.22
CA GLU A 218 14.46 -9.11 20.59
C GLU A 218 13.12 -8.67 21.22
N GLY A 219 13.15 -7.88 22.28
CA GLY A 219 11.97 -7.42 23.00
C GLY A 219 11.03 -6.50 22.20
N LEU A 220 11.48 -5.93 21.08
CA LEU A 220 10.70 -5.02 20.22
C LEU A 220 10.20 -5.70 18.93
N VAL A 221 10.81 -6.83 18.56
CA VAL A 221 10.51 -7.57 17.32
C VAL A 221 9.67 -8.81 17.57
N VAL A 222 9.78 -9.42 18.76
CA VAL A 222 9.10 -10.67 19.10
C VAL A 222 7.83 -10.42 19.93
N ASP A 223 7.84 -9.44 20.82
CA ASP A 223 6.70 -9.12 21.69
C ASP A 223 5.63 -8.29 20.96
N MET A 224 4.83 -8.99 20.15
CA MET A 224 3.70 -8.41 19.42
C MET A 224 2.48 -8.17 20.32
N ASP A 225 2.36 -8.91 21.42
CA ASP A 225 1.20 -8.81 22.32
C ASP A 225 1.23 -7.48 23.09
N THR A 226 2.42 -7.02 23.46
CA THR A 226 2.61 -5.75 24.16
C THR A 226 2.74 -4.56 23.21
N PHE A 227 3.57 -4.68 22.16
CA PHE A 227 3.93 -3.53 21.32
C PHE A 227 3.31 -3.53 19.93
N GLY A 228 2.66 -4.63 19.52
CA GLY A 228 2.17 -4.79 18.16
C GLY A 228 3.30 -4.75 17.12
N PHE A 229 2.92 -4.57 15.85
CA PHE A 229 3.88 -4.54 14.75
C PHE A 229 4.68 -3.23 14.72
N ILE A 230 5.92 -3.25 15.24
CA ILE A 230 6.82 -2.08 15.15
C ILE A 230 7.55 -2.04 13.80
N PHE A 231 7.07 -1.16 12.93
CA PHE A 231 7.62 -0.90 11.60
C PHE A 231 9.15 -0.73 11.58
N ALA A 232 9.68 0.12 12.46
CA ALA A 232 11.09 0.54 12.42
C ALA A 232 12.07 -0.61 12.65
N PHE A 233 11.69 -1.63 13.45
CA PHE A 233 12.56 -2.76 13.78
C PHE A 233 12.27 -4.02 12.94
N GLN A 234 11.11 -4.09 12.30
CA GLN A 234 10.73 -5.24 11.47
C GLN A 234 10.98 -5.02 9.98
N VAL A 235 10.84 -3.78 9.50
CA VAL A 235 10.89 -3.50 8.06
C VAL A 235 12.16 -2.81 7.63
N LEU A 236 12.59 -1.77 8.33
CA LEU A 236 13.79 -1.01 7.94
C LEU A 236 15.08 -1.86 7.91
N PRO A 237 15.33 -2.82 8.82
CA PRO A 237 16.51 -3.68 8.75
C PRO A 237 16.56 -4.53 7.47
N THR A 238 15.40 -4.86 6.90
CA THR A 238 15.32 -5.59 5.63
C THR A 238 15.96 -4.80 4.49
N ILE A 239 15.77 -3.48 4.46
CA ILE A 239 16.38 -2.60 3.46
C ILE A 239 17.91 -2.64 3.57
N ILE A 240 18.44 -2.63 4.81
CA ILE A 240 19.87 -2.68 5.08
C ILE A 240 20.45 -4.01 4.58
N PHE A 241 19.84 -5.13 4.98
CA PHE A 241 20.31 -6.45 4.59
C PHE A 241 20.24 -6.67 3.07
N PHE A 242 19.13 -6.32 2.43
CA PHE A 242 18.99 -6.46 0.98
C PHE A 242 19.95 -5.55 0.20
N SER A 243 20.25 -4.35 0.69
CA SER A 243 21.25 -3.49 0.06
C SER A 243 22.65 -4.11 0.13
N ALA A 244 23.03 -4.67 1.29
CA ALA A 244 24.27 -5.42 1.45
C ALA A 244 24.34 -6.65 0.53
N LEU A 245 23.25 -7.42 0.46
CA LEU A 245 23.14 -8.59 -0.42
C LEU A 245 23.22 -8.20 -1.91
N THR A 246 22.51 -7.15 -2.32
CA THR A 246 22.51 -6.68 -3.71
C THR A 246 23.90 -6.19 -4.12
N SER A 247 24.57 -5.43 -3.24
CA SER A 247 25.95 -4.99 -3.43
C SER A 247 26.91 -6.17 -3.59
N LEU A 248 26.76 -7.22 -2.77
CA LEU A 248 27.53 -8.45 -2.89
C LEU A 248 27.27 -9.15 -4.24
N LEU A 249 26.01 -9.33 -4.63
CA LEU A 249 25.64 -9.95 -5.91
C LEU A 249 26.16 -9.15 -7.12
N PHE A 250 26.23 -7.83 -6.98
CA PHE A 250 26.83 -6.94 -7.97
C PHE A 250 28.35 -7.11 -8.03
N TYR A 251 29.05 -7.16 -6.89
CA TYR A 251 30.49 -7.42 -6.83
C TYR A 251 30.86 -8.78 -7.46
N LEU A 252 30.05 -9.82 -7.20
CA LEU A 252 30.22 -11.17 -7.74
C LEU A 252 29.88 -11.29 -9.23
N GLY A 253 29.32 -10.26 -9.87
CA GLY A 253 28.97 -10.29 -11.28
C GLY A 253 27.65 -11.02 -11.60
N ILE A 254 26.84 -11.38 -10.59
CA ILE A 254 25.62 -12.18 -10.79
C ILE A 254 24.53 -11.32 -11.41
N ILE A 255 24.31 -10.11 -10.87
CA ILE A 255 23.33 -9.15 -11.40
C ILE A 255 23.62 -8.83 -12.86
N GLN A 256 24.89 -8.59 -13.19
CA GLN A 256 25.33 -8.25 -14.54
C GLN A 256 25.02 -9.37 -15.54
N LYS A 257 25.19 -10.64 -15.16
CA LYS A 257 24.86 -11.79 -16.03
C LYS A 257 23.36 -11.87 -16.30
N VAL A 258 22.54 -11.77 -15.25
CA VAL A 258 21.07 -11.82 -15.36
C VAL A 258 20.55 -10.65 -16.20
N VAL A 259 20.99 -9.44 -15.87
CA VAL A 259 20.56 -8.20 -16.53
C VAL A 259 21.01 -8.16 -17.99
N LYS A 260 22.21 -8.67 -18.33
CA LYS A 260 22.66 -8.78 -19.73
C LYS A 260 21.75 -9.70 -20.56
N GLY A 261 21.32 -10.83 -19.99
CA GLY A 261 20.40 -11.75 -20.66
C GLY A 261 19.03 -11.12 -20.93
N LEU A 262 18.46 -10.46 -19.93
CA LEU A 262 17.19 -9.74 -20.06
C LEU A 262 17.29 -8.55 -21.02
N ALA A 263 18.38 -7.80 -20.95
CA ALA A 263 18.64 -6.68 -21.86
C ALA A 263 18.75 -7.17 -23.30
N TRP A 264 19.51 -8.24 -23.57
CA TRP A 264 19.58 -8.84 -24.89
C TRP A 264 18.20 -9.25 -25.43
N LEU A 265 17.35 -9.84 -24.58
CA LEU A 265 15.98 -10.21 -24.94
C LEU A 265 15.17 -8.97 -25.32
N LEU A 266 15.18 -7.92 -24.49
CA LEU A 266 14.44 -6.68 -24.70
C LEU A 266 14.95 -5.91 -25.94
N THR A 267 16.27 -5.75 -26.09
CA THR A 267 16.90 -5.15 -27.28
C THR A 267 16.44 -5.85 -28.57
N LYS A 268 16.52 -7.18 -28.63
CA LYS A 268 16.12 -7.93 -29.84
C LYS A 268 14.62 -7.88 -30.09
N ALA A 269 13.82 -8.00 -29.04
CA ALA A 269 12.38 -8.07 -29.14
C ALA A 269 11.75 -6.72 -29.50
N LEU A 270 12.23 -5.62 -28.90
CA LEU A 270 11.60 -4.31 -28.95
C LEU A 270 12.36 -3.29 -29.80
N LYS A 271 13.54 -3.68 -30.32
CA LYS A 271 14.42 -2.84 -31.16
C LYS A 271 14.78 -1.52 -30.49
N ILE A 272 15.19 -1.61 -29.24
CA ILE A 272 15.70 -0.51 -28.42
C ILE A 272 17.22 -0.60 -28.28
N SER A 273 17.88 0.48 -27.86
CA SER A 273 19.34 0.48 -27.75
C SER A 273 19.83 -0.45 -26.64
N GLY A 274 21.07 -0.92 -26.74
CA GLY A 274 21.64 -1.85 -25.77
C GLY A 274 21.79 -1.21 -24.38
N ALA A 275 22.16 0.06 -24.33
CA ALA A 275 22.31 0.81 -23.08
C ALA A 275 20.95 1.04 -22.39
N GLU A 276 19.95 1.58 -23.09
CA GLU A 276 18.64 1.81 -22.48
C GLU A 276 17.97 0.49 -22.06
N SER A 277 18.19 -0.58 -22.82
CA SER A 277 17.70 -1.91 -22.47
C SER A 277 18.39 -2.48 -21.23
N LEU A 278 19.69 -2.23 -21.05
CA LEU A 278 20.42 -2.67 -19.88
C LEU A 278 19.96 -1.94 -18.61
N SER A 279 19.70 -0.62 -18.71
CA SER A 279 19.11 0.11 -17.58
C SER A 279 17.75 -0.48 -17.22
N VAL A 280 16.82 -0.60 -18.19
CA VAL A 280 15.46 -1.07 -17.91
C VAL A 280 15.45 -2.49 -17.36
N ALA A 281 16.30 -3.38 -17.88
CA ALA A 281 16.46 -4.73 -17.32
C ALA A 281 17.07 -4.71 -15.91
N GLY A 282 18.01 -3.81 -15.65
CA GLY A 282 18.60 -3.61 -14.32
C GLY A 282 17.57 -3.12 -13.31
N ASN A 283 16.69 -2.21 -13.73
CA ASN A 283 15.64 -1.61 -12.93
C ASN A 283 14.61 -2.61 -12.39
N ILE A 284 14.50 -3.81 -12.97
CA ILE A 284 13.67 -4.89 -12.42
C ILE A 284 14.14 -5.29 -11.01
N PHE A 285 15.45 -5.17 -10.73
CA PHE A 285 16.07 -5.60 -9.48
C PHE A 285 16.70 -4.44 -8.69
N LEU A 286 17.21 -3.43 -9.39
CA LEU A 286 17.96 -2.30 -8.85
C LEU A 286 17.12 -1.02 -8.84
N GLY A 287 17.42 -0.13 -7.91
CA GLY A 287 16.76 1.16 -7.81
C GLY A 287 17.04 2.11 -8.98
N GLN A 288 16.27 3.19 -9.04
CA GLN A 288 16.37 4.22 -10.08
C GLN A 288 17.72 4.96 -10.15
N THR A 289 18.54 4.90 -9.10
CA THR A 289 19.89 5.47 -9.06
C THR A 289 20.99 4.43 -9.26
N GLU A 290 20.69 3.15 -9.03
CA GLU A 290 21.65 2.04 -9.08
C GLU A 290 21.70 1.42 -10.47
N ALA A 291 20.55 1.21 -11.12
CA ALA A 291 20.50 0.65 -12.47
C ALA A 291 21.30 1.47 -13.51
N PRO A 292 21.29 2.83 -13.48
CA PRO A 292 22.12 3.63 -14.38
C PRO A 292 23.64 3.42 -14.21
N LEU A 293 24.11 2.90 -13.07
CA LEU A 293 25.53 2.57 -12.87
C LEU A 293 26.01 1.51 -13.87
N LEU A 294 25.15 0.56 -14.25
CA LEU A 294 25.45 -0.49 -15.22
C LEU A 294 25.83 0.08 -16.60
N ILE A 295 25.32 1.28 -16.91
CA ILE A 295 25.48 1.97 -18.18
C ILE A 295 26.23 3.29 -18.07
N LYS A 296 26.95 3.52 -16.95
CA LYS A 296 27.66 4.78 -16.67
C LYS A 296 28.49 5.29 -17.84
N ALA A 297 29.22 4.41 -18.53
CA ALA A 297 30.07 4.76 -19.68
C ALA A 297 29.29 5.31 -20.89
N TYR A 298 27.98 5.07 -20.97
CA TYR A 298 27.10 5.47 -22.07
C TYR A 298 26.25 6.69 -21.74
N LEU A 299 25.92 6.91 -20.46
CA LEU A 299 24.96 7.94 -20.03
C LEU A 299 25.21 9.31 -20.67
N GLU A 300 26.46 9.76 -20.71
CA GLU A 300 26.81 11.08 -21.27
C GLU A 300 26.51 11.21 -22.77
N LYS A 301 26.56 10.09 -23.51
CA LYS A 301 26.38 10.03 -24.96
C LYS A 301 24.97 9.64 -25.39
N MET A 302 24.09 9.31 -24.44
CA MET A 302 22.73 8.88 -24.75
C MET A 302 21.93 10.03 -25.36
N ASN A 303 21.11 9.69 -26.35
CA ASN A 303 20.17 10.64 -26.92
C ASN A 303 18.98 10.86 -25.97
N LYS A 304 18.12 11.82 -26.31
CA LYS A 304 16.98 12.22 -25.47
C LYS A 304 15.93 11.11 -25.28
N SER A 305 15.65 10.30 -26.31
CA SER A 305 14.68 9.19 -26.20
C SER A 305 15.21 8.09 -25.28
N GLU A 306 16.51 7.79 -25.38
CA GLU A 306 17.20 6.84 -24.51
C GLU A 306 17.23 7.32 -23.06
N MET A 307 17.59 8.58 -22.83
CA MET A 307 17.63 9.18 -21.49
C MET A 307 16.24 9.20 -20.85
N LEU A 308 15.19 9.50 -21.61
CA LEU A 308 13.82 9.45 -21.09
C LEU A 308 13.43 8.03 -20.70
N LEU A 309 13.83 7.00 -21.47
CA LEU A 309 13.57 5.61 -21.08
C LEU A 309 14.31 5.21 -19.80
N VAL A 310 15.57 5.62 -19.62
CA VAL A 310 16.29 5.39 -18.35
C VAL A 310 15.53 5.98 -17.17
N MET A 311 15.05 7.23 -17.30
CA MET A 311 14.28 7.88 -16.25
C MET A 311 12.94 7.19 -15.97
N ILE A 312 12.16 6.89 -17.02
CA ILE A 312 10.86 6.22 -16.91
C ILE A 312 11.03 4.80 -16.35
N GLY A 313 12.03 4.05 -16.81
CA GLY A 313 12.34 2.72 -16.31
C GLY A 313 12.62 2.72 -14.81
N GLY A 314 13.37 3.71 -14.33
CA GLY A 314 13.59 3.95 -12.91
C GLY A 314 12.32 4.24 -12.11
N MET A 315 11.42 5.08 -12.64
CA MET A 315 10.17 5.44 -11.94
C MET A 315 9.08 4.36 -12.05
N ALA A 316 9.13 3.52 -13.08
CA ALA A 316 8.14 2.48 -13.32
C ALA A 316 8.35 1.23 -12.45
N THR A 317 9.55 1.05 -11.89
CA THR A 317 9.98 -0.16 -11.18
C THR A 317 10.32 0.13 -9.72
N VAL A 318 10.56 -0.92 -8.94
CA VAL A 318 10.99 -0.84 -7.54
C VAL A 318 12.26 -1.67 -7.33
N ALA A 319 13.12 -1.20 -6.44
CA ALA A 319 14.34 -1.93 -6.07
C ALA A 319 13.98 -3.18 -5.25
N GLY A 320 14.79 -4.25 -5.36
CA GLY A 320 14.61 -5.47 -4.58
C GLY A 320 14.63 -5.22 -3.06
N ALA A 321 15.44 -4.25 -2.61
CA ALA A 321 15.54 -3.90 -1.19
C ALA A 321 14.24 -3.34 -0.60
N VAL A 322 13.48 -2.57 -1.38
CA VAL A 322 12.21 -2.00 -0.92
C VAL A 322 11.02 -2.92 -1.23
N LEU A 323 11.14 -3.77 -2.26
CA LEU A 323 10.13 -4.80 -2.57
C LEU A 323 9.90 -5.73 -1.38
N ALA A 324 10.98 -6.10 -0.69
CA ALA A 324 10.91 -6.90 0.53
C ALA A 324 10.13 -6.21 1.66
N ALA A 325 10.28 -4.89 1.81
CA ALA A 325 9.49 -4.10 2.76
C ALA A 325 7.99 -4.14 2.43
N TYR A 326 7.64 -4.04 1.14
CA TYR A 326 6.23 -4.10 0.69
C TYR A 326 5.60 -5.47 0.88
N ILE A 327 6.37 -6.55 0.70
CA ILE A 327 5.95 -7.91 1.08
C ILE A 327 5.63 -7.95 2.58
N GLY A 328 6.46 -7.32 3.42
CA GLY A 328 6.21 -7.19 4.85
C GLY A 328 4.93 -6.42 5.18
N PHE A 329 4.69 -5.27 4.53
CA PHE A 329 3.47 -4.47 4.77
C PHE A 329 2.19 -5.21 4.41
N LEU A 330 2.18 -5.88 3.27
CA LEU A 330 0.97 -6.50 2.74
C LEU A 330 0.76 -7.93 3.27
N GLY A 331 1.84 -8.66 3.50
CA GLY A 331 1.80 -10.03 4.02
C GLY A 331 1.83 -10.13 5.55
N GLY A 332 2.24 -9.08 6.26
CA GLY A 332 2.33 -9.10 7.73
C GLY A 332 3.23 -10.23 8.21
N ASN A 333 2.73 -11.09 9.11
CA ASN A 333 3.41 -12.31 9.57
C ASN A 333 2.94 -13.60 8.89
N ASP A 334 1.98 -13.52 7.97
CA ASP A 334 1.43 -14.68 7.27
C ASP A 334 2.34 -15.08 6.09
N PRO A 335 3.00 -16.25 6.12
CA PRO A 335 3.88 -16.69 5.05
C PRO A 335 3.17 -16.86 3.70
N VAL A 336 1.90 -17.28 3.71
CA VAL A 336 1.11 -17.50 2.48
C VAL A 336 0.79 -16.17 1.82
N LEU A 337 0.34 -15.17 2.61
CA LEU A 337 0.10 -13.83 2.09
C LEU A 337 1.40 -13.17 1.62
N ARG A 338 2.50 -13.30 2.37
CA ARG A 338 3.82 -12.80 1.93
C ARG A 338 4.21 -13.38 0.58
N LEU A 339 4.07 -14.68 0.39
CA LEU A 339 4.38 -15.34 -0.88
C LEU A 339 3.46 -14.85 -2.01
N GLN A 340 2.17 -14.67 -1.74
CA GLN A 340 1.21 -14.12 -2.69
C GLN A 340 1.60 -12.72 -3.15
N PHE A 341 1.88 -11.81 -2.22
CA PHE A 341 2.29 -10.44 -2.56
C PHE A 341 3.69 -10.40 -3.18
N ALA A 342 4.61 -11.27 -2.78
CA ALA A 342 5.91 -11.41 -3.43
C ALA A 342 5.75 -11.76 -4.91
N LYS A 343 4.90 -12.75 -5.24
CA LYS A 343 4.58 -13.10 -6.63
C LYS A 343 4.05 -11.89 -7.41
N HIS A 344 3.08 -11.16 -6.87
CA HIS A 344 2.49 -10.00 -7.55
C HIS A 344 3.45 -8.83 -7.72
N LEU A 345 4.24 -8.50 -6.69
CA LEU A 345 5.24 -7.43 -6.75
C LEU A 345 6.36 -7.75 -7.74
N LEU A 346 6.84 -9.00 -7.78
CA LEU A 346 7.81 -9.45 -8.77
C LEU A 346 7.23 -9.38 -10.18
N ALA A 347 6.00 -9.85 -10.38
CA ALA A 347 5.31 -9.74 -11.66
C ALA A 347 5.18 -8.27 -12.09
N ALA A 348 4.78 -7.39 -11.17
CA ALA A 348 4.65 -5.96 -11.43
C ALA A 348 5.98 -5.34 -11.89
N SER A 349 7.09 -5.66 -11.21
CA SER A 349 8.42 -5.16 -11.57
C SER A 349 8.86 -5.65 -12.96
N VAL A 350 8.68 -6.94 -13.28
CA VAL A 350 9.02 -7.50 -14.59
C VAL A 350 8.12 -6.93 -15.70
N MET A 351 6.82 -6.74 -15.43
CA MET A 351 5.87 -6.15 -16.38
C MET A 351 6.11 -4.65 -16.62
N ALA A 352 6.65 -3.94 -15.61
CA ALA A 352 6.95 -2.53 -15.72
C ALA A 352 8.06 -2.23 -16.74
N ALA A 353 9.00 -3.16 -16.98
CA ALA A 353 10.06 -2.99 -17.99
C ALA A 353 9.51 -2.77 -19.43
N PRO A 354 8.72 -3.69 -20.03
CA PRO A 354 8.11 -3.43 -21.33
C PRO A 354 7.10 -2.28 -21.28
N GLY A 355 6.37 -2.08 -20.18
CA GLY A 355 5.47 -0.94 -20.01
C GLY A 355 6.19 0.41 -20.08
N ALA A 356 7.34 0.53 -19.42
CA ALA A 356 8.20 1.72 -19.46
C ALA A 356 8.71 1.99 -20.89
N ILE A 357 9.10 0.94 -21.62
CA ILE A 357 9.53 1.04 -23.02
C ILE A 357 8.39 1.58 -23.89
N VAL A 358 7.20 0.99 -23.79
CA VAL A 358 6.02 1.44 -24.55
C VAL A 358 5.74 2.91 -24.30
N VAL A 359 5.61 3.30 -23.03
CA VAL A 359 5.23 4.66 -22.67
C VAL A 359 6.32 5.66 -23.02
N SER A 360 7.60 5.33 -22.78
CA SER A 360 8.72 6.20 -23.15
C SER A 360 8.78 6.45 -24.66
N LYS A 361 8.68 5.39 -25.47
CA LYS A 361 8.74 5.52 -26.94
C LYS A 361 7.49 6.17 -27.53
N ILE A 362 6.39 6.31 -26.78
CA ILE A 362 5.27 7.18 -27.15
C ILE A 362 5.57 8.64 -26.76
N LEU A 363 5.99 8.87 -25.51
CA LEU A 363 6.22 10.22 -24.96
C LEU A 363 7.36 10.97 -25.66
N PHE A 364 8.41 10.25 -26.05
CA PHE A 364 9.53 10.78 -26.83
C PHE A 364 10.08 9.68 -27.77
N PRO A 365 9.53 9.58 -28.99
CA PRO A 365 9.91 8.54 -29.93
C PRO A 365 11.38 8.63 -30.36
N GLN A 366 11.97 7.47 -30.65
CA GLN A 366 13.34 7.37 -31.16
C GLN A 366 13.38 7.82 -32.63
N THR A 367 14.13 8.88 -32.92
CA THR A 367 14.35 9.39 -34.29
C THR A 367 15.79 9.25 -34.76
N GLU A 368 16.73 9.21 -33.82
CA GLU A 368 18.16 9.04 -34.08
C GLU A 368 18.51 7.56 -34.19
N GLU A 369 19.63 7.24 -34.86
CA GLU A 369 20.13 5.87 -34.91
C GLU A 369 20.54 5.39 -33.51
N ILE A 370 20.34 4.10 -33.26
CA ILE A 370 20.60 3.47 -31.96
C ILE A 370 21.72 2.44 -32.08
N ASN A 371 22.58 2.37 -31.06
CA ASN A 371 23.51 1.26 -30.91
C ASN A 371 22.82 0.11 -30.14
N THR A 372 22.73 -1.06 -30.77
CA THR A 372 22.10 -2.25 -30.18
C THR A 372 23.07 -3.14 -29.38
N ASP A 373 24.35 -2.77 -29.32
CA ASP A 373 25.36 -3.51 -28.57
C ASP A 373 25.09 -3.41 -27.06
N VAL A 374 24.97 -4.57 -26.42
CA VAL A 374 24.77 -4.69 -24.97
C VAL A 374 26.12 -4.91 -24.30
N TYR A 375 26.74 -3.82 -23.87
CA TYR A 375 27.95 -3.85 -23.03
C TYR A 375 27.60 -3.44 -21.60
N VAL A 376 28.04 -4.25 -20.64
CA VAL A 376 27.85 -3.99 -19.20
C VAL A 376 29.15 -3.46 -18.64
N SER A 377 29.09 -2.36 -17.89
CA SER A 377 30.26 -1.84 -17.18
C SER A 377 30.88 -2.92 -16.28
N SER A 378 32.21 -3.03 -16.30
CA SER A 378 32.98 -3.90 -15.41
C SER A 378 33.35 -3.22 -14.08
N GLU A 379 32.82 -2.02 -13.81
CA GLU A 379 32.99 -1.37 -12.50
C GLU A 379 32.44 -2.29 -11.40
N LYS A 380 33.25 -2.54 -10.38
CA LYS A 380 32.87 -3.34 -9.21
C LYS A 380 32.54 -2.41 -8.05
N ILE A 381 31.56 -2.81 -7.24
CA ILE A 381 31.29 -2.15 -5.95
C ILE A 381 32.19 -2.82 -4.90
N GLY A 382 33.16 -2.07 -4.37
CA GLY A 382 34.11 -2.58 -3.39
C GLY A 382 35.31 -3.32 -3.99
N SER A 383 36.37 -3.43 -3.20
CA SER A 383 37.64 -4.10 -3.52
C SER A 383 37.59 -5.61 -3.31
N ASN A 384 36.83 -6.06 -2.30
CA ASN A 384 36.67 -7.46 -1.91
C ASN A 384 35.24 -7.74 -1.43
N ILE A 385 34.93 -9.01 -1.13
CA ILE A 385 33.59 -9.44 -0.69
C ILE A 385 33.12 -8.69 0.57
N LEU A 386 33.98 -8.55 1.58
CA LEU A 386 33.64 -7.88 2.83
C LEU A 386 33.43 -6.38 2.61
N ASP A 387 34.28 -5.77 1.78
CA ASP A 387 34.15 -4.37 1.39
C ASP A 387 32.84 -4.11 0.61
N ALA A 388 32.45 -5.01 -0.31
CA ALA A 388 31.17 -4.92 -1.01
C ALA A 388 29.97 -4.99 -0.05
N ILE A 389 30.01 -5.91 0.92
CA ILE A 389 28.98 -6.04 1.96
C ILE A 389 28.93 -4.78 2.85
N ALA A 390 30.08 -4.27 3.28
CA ALA A 390 30.17 -3.09 4.16
C ALA A 390 29.65 -1.82 3.46
N ASN A 391 30.02 -1.61 2.19
CA ASN A 391 29.52 -0.50 1.38
C ASN A 391 28.00 -0.62 1.18
N GLY A 392 27.51 -1.80 0.79
CA GLY A 392 26.08 -2.04 0.65
C GLY A 392 25.31 -1.88 1.96
N THR A 393 25.88 -2.28 3.09
CA THR A 393 25.28 -2.07 4.43
C THR A 393 25.16 -0.58 4.74
N THR A 394 26.19 0.21 4.43
CA THR A 394 26.21 1.66 4.69
C THR A 394 25.20 2.40 3.81
N GLU A 395 25.13 2.05 2.53
CA GLU A 395 24.13 2.61 1.62
C GLU A 395 22.71 2.18 2.01
N GLY A 396 22.52 0.91 2.39
CA GLY A 396 21.28 0.40 2.93
C GLY A 396 20.83 1.11 4.20
N LEU A 397 21.76 1.43 5.11
CA LEU A 397 21.48 2.20 6.33
C LEU A 397 21.01 3.62 6.00
N LYS A 398 21.72 4.32 5.11
CA LYS A 398 21.31 5.66 4.66
C LYS A 398 19.91 5.61 4.05
N LEU A 399 19.64 4.62 3.20
CA LEU A 399 18.34 4.42 2.58
C LEU A 399 17.26 4.14 3.63
N ALA A 400 17.50 3.22 4.57
CA ALA A 400 16.55 2.86 5.62
C ALA A 400 16.20 4.04 6.53
N VAL A 401 17.21 4.81 6.97
CA VAL A 401 17.00 6.03 7.78
C VAL A 401 16.25 7.09 6.98
N ASN A 402 16.61 7.30 5.72
CA ASN A 402 15.91 8.24 4.86
C ASN A 402 14.44 7.84 4.67
N VAL A 403 14.15 6.56 4.43
CA VAL A 403 12.77 6.03 4.34
C VAL A 403 12.01 6.29 5.65
N GLY A 404 12.59 5.94 6.80
CA GLY A 404 11.96 6.18 8.10
C GLY A 404 11.67 7.66 8.37
N ALA A 405 12.64 8.54 8.07
CA ALA A 405 12.49 9.98 8.23
C ALA A 405 11.44 10.57 7.27
N MET A 406 11.47 10.19 5.99
CA MET A 406 10.48 10.61 5.00
C MET A 406 9.07 10.18 5.42
N LEU A 407 8.90 8.92 5.85
CA LEU A 407 7.61 8.41 6.31
C LEU A 407 7.06 9.22 7.49
N LEU A 408 7.89 9.45 8.51
CA LEU A 408 7.50 10.26 9.68
C LEU A 408 7.03 11.65 9.23
N VAL A 409 7.82 12.32 8.39
CA VAL A 409 7.53 13.69 7.94
C VAL A 409 6.28 13.75 7.07
N PHE A 410 6.13 12.85 6.08
CA PHE A 410 4.97 12.86 5.19
C PHE A 410 3.68 12.48 5.91
N VAL A 411 3.70 11.49 6.80
CA VAL A 411 2.51 11.14 7.60
C VAL A 411 2.10 12.32 8.49
N ALA A 412 3.07 13.02 9.11
CA ALA A 412 2.79 14.22 9.90
C ALA A 412 2.22 15.35 9.04
N PHE A 413 2.74 15.58 7.83
CA PHE A 413 2.18 16.58 6.91
C PHE A 413 0.77 16.23 6.45
N ILE A 414 0.51 14.96 6.11
CA ILE A 414 -0.84 14.50 5.75
C ILE A 414 -1.80 14.72 6.93
N ALA A 415 -1.41 14.33 8.15
CA ALA A 415 -2.21 14.55 9.35
C ALA A 415 -2.48 16.05 9.62
N MET A 416 -1.46 16.90 9.45
CA MET A 416 -1.61 18.36 9.59
C MET A 416 -2.57 18.93 8.55
N LEU A 417 -2.41 18.55 7.28
CA LEU A 417 -3.29 18.97 6.19
C LEU A 417 -4.73 18.49 6.44
N ASN A 418 -4.91 17.24 6.88
CA ASN A 418 -6.21 16.69 7.24
C ASN A 418 -6.83 17.41 8.45
N GLY A 419 -6.03 17.84 9.42
CA GLY A 419 -6.51 18.67 10.53
C GLY A 419 -7.04 20.03 10.05
N ILE A 420 -6.31 20.69 9.14
CA ILE A 420 -6.73 21.98 8.55
C ILE A 420 -7.98 21.79 7.68
N LEU A 421 -7.98 20.79 6.80
CA LEU A 421 -9.11 20.49 5.92
C LEU A 421 -10.36 20.07 6.70
N GLY A 422 -10.19 19.25 7.74
CA GLY A 422 -11.26 18.86 8.66
C GLY A 422 -11.89 20.08 9.31
N TRP A 423 -11.07 20.99 9.85
CA TRP A 423 -11.55 22.25 10.42
C TRP A 423 -12.34 23.11 9.41
N VAL A 424 -11.87 23.23 8.17
CA VAL A 424 -12.62 23.92 7.11
C VAL A 424 -13.95 23.23 6.83
N GLY A 425 -13.97 21.91 6.81
CA GLY A 425 -15.16 21.10 6.58
C GLY A 425 -16.20 21.22 7.70
N ASP A 426 -15.76 21.41 8.94
CA ASP A 426 -16.64 21.60 10.11
C ASP A 426 -17.35 22.96 10.05
N ILE A 427 -16.64 24.02 9.65
CA ILE A 427 -17.21 25.37 9.51
C ILE A 427 -18.25 25.43 8.38
N THR A 428 -18.08 24.64 7.32
CA THR A 428 -18.84 24.76 6.07
C THR A 428 -19.95 23.72 5.90
N SER A 429 -20.25 22.91 6.92
CA SER A 429 -21.16 21.75 6.88
C SER A 429 -20.79 20.64 5.89
N ILE A 430 -19.62 20.77 5.23
CA ILE A 430 -19.14 19.83 4.22
C ILE A 430 -18.85 18.47 4.85
N ASN A 431 -18.34 18.41 6.08
CA ASN A 431 -18.03 17.13 6.74
C ASN A 431 -19.28 16.27 6.94
N ALA A 432 -20.44 16.87 7.28
CA ALA A 432 -21.70 16.13 7.41
C ALA A 432 -22.18 15.58 6.05
N TRP A 433 -21.97 16.32 4.96
CA TRP A 433 -22.26 15.85 3.61
C TRP A 433 -21.32 14.70 3.21
N ILE A 434 -20.01 14.83 3.50
CA ILE A 434 -19.01 13.81 3.21
C ILE A 434 -19.33 12.50 3.93
N ALA A 435 -19.56 12.56 5.24
CA ALA A 435 -19.85 11.39 6.06
C ALA A 435 -21.14 10.66 5.63
N SER A 436 -22.11 11.38 5.05
CA SER A 436 -23.39 10.79 4.62
C SER A 436 -23.41 10.30 3.18
N LYS A 437 -22.45 10.71 2.33
CA LYS A 437 -22.45 10.44 0.89
C LYS A 437 -21.22 9.72 0.37
N THR A 438 -20.18 9.60 1.18
CA THR A 438 -18.89 9.03 0.76
C THR A 438 -18.39 8.00 1.76
N ALA A 439 -17.33 7.27 1.40
CA ALA A 439 -16.65 6.34 2.31
C ALA A 439 -15.74 7.03 3.34
N TYR A 440 -15.62 8.35 3.26
CA TYR A 440 -14.78 9.17 4.13
C TYR A 440 -15.62 9.84 5.22
N GLN A 441 -15.00 10.11 6.37
CA GLN A 441 -15.68 10.74 7.51
C GLN A 441 -15.63 12.28 7.46
N SER A 442 -14.61 12.85 6.83
CA SER A 442 -14.38 14.28 6.80
C SER A 442 -13.59 14.69 5.55
N LEU A 443 -13.56 15.99 5.30
CA LEU A 443 -12.71 16.59 4.28
C LEU A 443 -11.24 16.31 4.61
N SER A 444 -10.58 15.59 3.72
CA SER A 444 -9.21 15.10 3.87
C SER A 444 -8.49 15.16 2.53
N LEU A 445 -7.16 15.14 2.59
CA LEU A 445 -6.30 15.05 1.42
C LEU A 445 -6.59 13.77 0.63
N GLU A 446 -6.82 12.67 1.33
CA GLU A 446 -7.22 11.38 0.78
C GLU A 446 -8.52 11.49 -0.04
N LEU A 447 -9.54 12.15 0.51
CA LEU A 447 -10.79 12.38 -0.22
C LEU A 447 -10.55 13.20 -1.48
N ILE A 448 -9.79 14.30 -1.39
CA ILE A 448 -9.53 15.20 -2.52
C ILE A 448 -8.81 14.44 -3.63
N LEU A 449 -7.70 13.77 -3.29
CA LEU A 449 -6.93 12.98 -4.25
C LEU A 449 -7.74 11.80 -4.79
N GLY A 450 -8.54 11.17 -3.93
CA GLY A 450 -9.46 10.10 -4.27
C GLY A 450 -10.42 10.47 -5.39
N TYR A 451 -11.11 11.60 -5.25
CA TYR A 451 -12.06 12.06 -6.27
C TYR A 451 -11.38 12.70 -7.49
N ILE A 452 -10.19 13.28 -7.36
CA ILE A 452 -9.40 13.76 -8.52
C ILE A 452 -9.04 12.59 -9.44
N PHE A 453 -8.60 11.47 -8.88
CA PHE A 453 -8.16 10.30 -9.67
C PHE A 453 -9.24 9.24 -9.89
N ALA A 454 -10.40 9.33 -9.23
CA ALA A 454 -11.52 8.39 -9.38
C ALA A 454 -11.95 8.16 -10.85
N PRO A 455 -12.06 9.18 -11.73
CA PRO A 455 -12.41 8.95 -13.12
C PRO A 455 -11.39 8.07 -13.84
N LEU A 456 -10.10 8.27 -13.58
CA LEU A 456 -9.04 7.44 -14.13
C LEU A 456 -9.12 6.01 -13.60
N MET A 457 -9.36 5.82 -12.29
CA MET A 457 -9.52 4.50 -11.67
C MET A 457 -10.68 3.71 -12.29
N TRP A 458 -11.79 4.38 -12.56
CA TRP A 458 -12.93 3.76 -13.23
C TRP A 458 -12.58 3.30 -14.66
N LEU A 459 -11.88 4.15 -15.42
CA LEU A 459 -11.44 3.86 -16.80
C LEU A 459 -10.48 2.67 -16.85
N ILE A 460 -9.59 2.51 -15.85
CA ILE A 460 -8.65 1.38 -15.80
C ILE A 460 -9.25 0.08 -15.25
N GLY A 461 -10.57 0.03 -15.02
CA GLY A 461 -11.29 -1.20 -14.69
C GLY A 461 -11.54 -1.47 -13.20
N VAL A 462 -11.33 -0.48 -12.32
CA VAL A 462 -11.66 -0.58 -10.88
C VAL A 462 -13.19 -0.59 -10.69
N ALA A 463 -13.67 -1.37 -9.72
CA ALA A 463 -15.10 -1.40 -9.36
C ALA A 463 -15.56 -0.05 -8.79
N LYS A 464 -16.82 0.33 -9.01
CA LYS A 464 -17.34 1.66 -8.67
C LYS A 464 -17.18 2.00 -7.18
N GLU A 465 -17.27 0.98 -6.34
CA GLU A 465 -17.19 1.06 -4.89
C GLU A 465 -15.78 1.49 -4.44
N ASP A 466 -14.75 1.06 -5.17
CA ASP A 466 -13.35 1.25 -4.79
C ASP A 466 -12.66 2.40 -5.54
N ILE A 467 -13.30 3.04 -6.53
CA ILE A 467 -12.62 4.04 -7.40
C ILE A 467 -12.04 5.22 -6.62
N ALA A 468 -12.73 5.70 -5.59
CA ALA A 468 -12.26 6.83 -4.79
C ALA A 468 -11.08 6.41 -3.91
N LEU A 469 -11.15 5.22 -3.30
CA LEU A 469 -10.07 4.71 -2.45
C LEU A 469 -8.82 4.36 -3.27
N MET A 470 -8.99 3.80 -4.47
CA MET A 470 -7.90 3.57 -5.41
C MET A 470 -7.30 4.88 -5.91
N GLY A 471 -8.14 5.90 -6.14
CA GLY A 471 -7.68 7.23 -6.53
C GLY A 471 -6.81 7.87 -5.45
N GLN A 472 -7.16 7.64 -4.17
CA GLN A 472 -6.41 8.15 -3.03
C GLN A 472 -5.01 7.54 -3.01
N LEU A 473 -4.90 6.23 -3.26
CA LEU A 473 -3.63 5.51 -3.26
C LEU A 473 -2.72 6.02 -4.38
N LEU A 474 -3.26 6.26 -5.58
CA LEU A 474 -2.50 6.87 -6.66
C LEU A 474 -2.05 8.29 -6.31
N GLY A 475 -2.94 9.13 -5.77
CA GLY A 475 -2.60 10.50 -5.44
C GLY A 475 -1.54 10.60 -4.34
N ILE A 476 -1.67 9.80 -3.28
CA ILE A 476 -0.69 9.74 -2.18
C ILE A 476 0.65 9.21 -2.67
N LYS A 477 0.65 8.20 -3.55
CA LYS A 477 1.87 7.74 -4.22
C LYS A 477 2.60 8.90 -4.91
N LEU A 478 1.88 9.67 -5.72
CA LEU A 478 2.45 10.76 -6.51
C LEU A 478 2.94 11.92 -5.64
N ALA A 479 2.12 12.33 -4.66
CA ALA A 479 2.35 13.48 -3.81
C ALA A 479 3.43 13.24 -2.73
N ALA A 480 3.47 12.03 -2.17
CA ALA A 480 4.41 11.64 -1.12
C ALA A 480 5.36 10.55 -1.63
N SER A 481 4.95 9.29 -1.55
CA SER A 481 5.71 8.14 -2.05
C SER A 481 4.85 6.89 -2.08
N GLU A 482 5.31 5.91 -2.85
CA GLU A 482 4.75 4.55 -2.87
C GLU A 482 4.82 3.86 -1.49
N PHE A 483 5.79 4.20 -0.63
CA PHE A 483 5.85 3.68 0.73
C PHE A 483 4.61 4.08 1.55
N VAL A 484 4.23 5.36 1.53
CA VAL A 484 3.02 5.83 2.21
C VAL A 484 1.79 5.19 1.57
N GLY A 485 1.78 5.05 0.23
CA GLY A 485 0.72 4.34 -0.49
C GLY A 485 0.56 2.88 -0.05
N TYR A 486 1.64 2.12 0.14
CA TYR A 486 1.56 0.73 0.59
C TYR A 486 1.11 0.59 2.05
N ILE A 487 1.46 1.54 2.91
CA ILE A 487 0.94 1.58 4.29
C ILE A 487 -0.58 1.79 4.25
N GLN A 488 -1.05 2.78 3.49
CA GLN A 488 -2.49 3.00 3.34
C GLN A 488 -3.19 1.80 2.69
N LEU A 489 -2.55 1.10 1.74
CA LEU A 489 -3.11 -0.12 1.17
C LEU A 489 -3.21 -1.24 2.21
N ALA A 490 -2.21 -1.38 3.10
CA ALA A 490 -2.25 -2.35 4.19
C ALA A 490 -3.42 -2.09 5.16
N ASP A 491 -3.74 -0.82 5.40
CA ASP A 491 -4.93 -0.43 6.18
C ASP A 491 -6.22 -0.69 5.40
N LEU A 492 -6.29 -0.27 4.13
CA LEU A 492 -7.51 -0.38 3.33
C LEU A 492 -7.87 -1.82 2.96
N LYS A 493 -6.92 -2.76 2.94
CA LYS A 493 -7.25 -4.18 2.74
C LYS A 493 -7.81 -4.84 4.01
N ASN A 494 -7.68 -4.20 5.17
CA ASN A 494 -8.15 -4.75 6.43
C ASN A 494 -9.62 -4.40 6.64
N VAL A 495 -10.47 -5.40 6.44
CA VAL A 495 -11.94 -5.33 6.60
C VAL A 495 -12.41 -4.95 8.01
N ALA A 496 -11.53 -5.04 9.01
CA ALA A 496 -11.83 -4.55 10.36
C ALA A 496 -11.82 -3.01 10.46
N ASN A 497 -11.26 -2.31 9.47
CA ASN A 497 -11.21 -0.85 9.45
C ASN A 497 -12.52 -0.27 8.91
N ALA A 498 -12.95 0.87 9.45
CA ALA A 498 -14.21 1.51 9.04
C ALA A 498 -14.25 1.90 7.55
N THR A 499 -13.10 2.19 6.97
CA THR A 499 -12.92 2.42 5.54
C THR A 499 -11.99 1.35 5.00
N HIS A 500 -12.51 0.49 4.13
CA HIS A 500 -11.74 -0.58 3.50
C HIS A 500 -12.15 -0.73 2.02
N LEU A 501 -11.30 -1.38 1.23
CA LEU A 501 -11.60 -1.80 -0.13
C LEU A 501 -12.65 -2.91 -0.09
N THR A 502 -13.51 -2.94 -1.10
CA THR A 502 -14.60 -3.92 -1.19
C THR A 502 -14.14 -5.21 -1.89
N TYR A 503 -13.28 -5.09 -2.90
CA TYR A 503 -12.88 -6.21 -3.76
C TYR A 503 -11.41 -6.58 -3.58
N ASN A 504 -11.12 -7.88 -3.51
CA ASN A 504 -9.74 -8.39 -3.53
C ASN A 504 -9.02 -8.02 -4.85
N LYS A 505 -9.77 -7.91 -5.94
CA LYS A 505 -9.30 -7.38 -7.22
C LYS A 505 -8.61 -6.03 -7.04
N SER A 506 -9.22 -5.11 -6.28
CA SER A 506 -8.69 -3.77 -6.05
C SER A 506 -7.41 -3.81 -5.24
N VAL A 507 -7.29 -4.71 -4.26
CA VAL A 507 -6.05 -4.92 -3.50
C VAL A 507 -4.90 -5.37 -4.40
N ILE A 508 -5.16 -6.34 -5.29
CA ILE A 508 -4.17 -6.80 -6.26
C ILE A 508 -3.84 -5.68 -7.25
N MET A 509 -4.83 -5.01 -7.83
CA MET A 509 -4.59 -3.88 -8.75
C MET A 509 -3.77 -2.77 -8.08
N ALA A 510 -4.06 -2.43 -6.82
CA ALA A 510 -3.31 -1.45 -6.05
C ALA A 510 -1.86 -1.89 -5.85
N THR A 511 -1.63 -3.19 -5.63
CA THR A 511 -0.28 -3.76 -5.52
C THR A 511 0.55 -3.49 -6.78
N TYR A 512 -0.02 -3.62 -7.98
CA TYR A 512 0.65 -3.30 -9.24
C TYR A 512 0.76 -1.79 -9.49
N MET A 513 -0.30 -1.04 -9.16
CA MET A 513 -0.35 0.41 -9.36
C MET A 513 0.67 1.14 -8.49
N LEU A 514 0.85 0.70 -7.25
CA LEU A 514 1.82 1.28 -6.32
C LEU A 514 3.25 0.84 -6.62
N CYS A 515 3.44 -0.29 -7.31
CA CYS A 515 4.76 -0.79 -7.67
C CYS A 515 5.42 0.13 -8.72
N GLY A 516 6.20 1.09 -8.23
CA GLY A 516 7.05 1.98 -9.01
C GLY A 516 7.40 3.25 -8.24
N PHE A 517 8.61 3.75 -8.40
CA PHE A 517 9.08 5.00 -7.77
C PHE A 517 8.51 6.30 -8.35
N ALA A 518 7.46 6.26 -9.17
CA ALA A 518 6.87 7.46 -9.77
C ALA A 518 6.22 8.37 -8.71
N ASN A 519 6.95 9.39 -8.28
CA ASN A 519 6.51 10.46 -7.37
C ASN A 519 7.34 11.74 -7.60
N PHE A 520 6.91 12.88 -7.05
CA PHE A 520 7.65 14.15 -7.26
C PHE A 520 9.07 14.15 -6.68
N ALA A 521 9.31 13.44 -5.57
CA ALA A 521 10.64 13.35 -4.96
C ALA A 521 11.63 12.59 -5.87
N SER A 522 11.16 11.57 -6.59
CA SER A 522 11.96 10.78 -7.52
C SER A 522 12.55 11.58 -8.67
N ILE A 523 11.93 12.69 -9.07
CA ILE A 523 12.53 13.62 -10.05
C ILE A 523 13.85 14.17 -9.50
N GLY A 524 13.84 14.65 -8.25
CA GLY A 524 15.04 15.14 -7.58
C GLY A 524 16.09 14.05 -7.39
N ILE A 525 15.67 12.85 -6.99
CA ILE A 525 16.54 11.69 -6.81
C ILE A 525 17.24 11.32 -8.12
N GLN A 526 16.53 11.32 -9.25
CA GLN A 526 17.13 11.00 -10.55
C GLN A 526 18.05 12.10 -11.06
N ILE A 527 17.69 13.38 -10.92
CA ILE A 527 18.56 14.51 -11.29
C ILE A 527 19.86 14.47 -10.47
N GLY A 528 19.77 14.17 -9.18
CA GLY A 528 20.94 14.02 -8.31
C GLY A 528 21.77 12.79 -8.65
N GLY A 529 21.14 11.61 -8.67
CA GLY A 529 21.79 10.32 -8.89
C GLY A 529 22.38 10.20 -10.30
N ILE A 530 21.54 10.24 -11.33
CA ILE A 530 21.98 10.11 -12.73
C ILE A 530 22.85 11.31 -13.13
N GLY A 531 22.50 12.52 -12.70
CA GLY A 531 23.29 13.72 -13.01
C GLY A 531 24.68 13.74 -12.35
N SER A 532 24.90 12.96 -11.28
CA SER A 532 26.25 12.76 -10.73
C SER A 532 27.12 11.82 -11.57
N LEU A 533 26.48 10.88 -12.27
CA LEU A 533 27.13 9.92 -13.18
C LEU A 533 27.39 10.54 -14.57
N ALA A 534 26.52 11.45 -15.00
CA ALA A 534 26.54 12.12 -16.30
C ALA A 534 26.23 13.62 -16.17
N PRO A 535 27.21 14.45 -15.76
CA PRO A 535 26.98 15.87 -15.48
C PRO A 535 26.44 16.68 -16.67
N GLY A 536 26.82 16.36 -17.90
CA GLY A 536 26.30 17.07 -19.10
C GLY A 536 24.83 16.80 -19.39
N GLN A 537 24.27 15.70 -18.86
CA GLN A 537 22.87 15.33 -19.02
C GLN A 537 21.95 15.97 -17.97
N ARG A 538 22.49 16.67 -16.96
CA ARG A 538 21.70 17.22 -15.85
C ARG A 538 20.57 18.15 -16.30
N LYS A 539 20.80 18.94 -17.35
CA LYS A 539 19.77 19.80 -17.95
C LYS A 539 18.63 18.96 -18.56
N THR A 540 18.97 17.94 -19.33
CA THR A 540 17.99 17.03 -19.95
C THR A 540 17.18 16.26 -18.91
N LEU A 541 17.82 15.78 -17.85
CA LEU A 541 17.13 15.14 -16.72
C LEU A 541 16.10 16.09 -16.08
N SER A 542 16.46 17.35 -15.87
CA SER A 542 15.56 18.35 -15.30
C SER A 542 14.38 18.67 -16.23
N GLU A 543 14.61 18.82 -17.53
CA GLU A 543 13.56 19.08 -18.52
C GLU A 543 12.58 17.90 -18.65
N PHE A 544 13.06 16.67 -18.45
CA PHE A 544 12.25 15.45 -18.56
C PHE A 544 11.59 15.00 -17.27
N GLY A 545 11.93 15.56 -16.11
CA GLY A 545 11.41 15.11 -14.81
C GLY A 545 9.90 14.86 -14.78
N MET A 546 9.09 15.84 -15.19
CA MET A 546 7.63 15.69 -15.21
C MET A 546 7.13 14.65 -16.21
N LYS A 547 7.77 14.59 -17.39
CA LYS A 547 7.44 13.62 -18.43
C LYS A 547 7.80 12.19 -17.99
N ALA A 548 8.91 12.03 -17.29
CA ALA A 548 9.33 10.75 -16.71
C ALA A 548 8.36 10.29 -15.61
N LEU A 549 7.92 11.22 -14.74
CA LEU A 549 6.92 10.95 -13.70
C LEU A 549 5.61 10.44 -14.29
N ILE A 550 5.07 11.15 -15.29
CA ILE A 550 3.86 10.73 -16.02
C ILE A 550 4.10 9.35 -16.66
N GLY A 551 5.26 9.16 -17.30
CA GLY A 551 5.61 7.91 -17.96
C GLY A 551 5.64 6.71 -17.01
N GLY A 552 6.32 6.82 -15.86
CA GLY A 552 6.39 5.76 -14.86
C GLY A 552 5.02 5.47 -14.22
N THR A 553 4.20 6.51 -14.04
CA THR A 553 2.83 6.36 -13.54
C THR A 553 1.96 5.59 -14.52
N ILE A 554 1.99 5.95 -15.81
CA ILE A 554 1.22 5.24 -16.84
C ILE A 554 1.71 3.78 -16.98
N ALA A 555 3.02 3.53 -16.89
CA ALA A 555 3.57 2.17 -16.96
C ALA A 555 3.04 1.27 -15.83
N SER A 556 3.03 1.77 -14.58
CA SER A 556 2.48 1.04 -13.43
C SER A 556 0.95 0.87 -13.52
N LEU A 557 0.22 1.89 -14.00
CA LEU A 557 -1.23 1.80 -14.25
C LEU A 557 -1.56 0.80 -15.38
N LEU A 558 -0.74 0.71 -16.43
CA LEU A 558 -0.90 -0.30 -17.48
C LEU A 558 -0.78 -1.71 -16.90
N SER A 559 0.22 -1.94 -16.05
CA SER A 559 0.38 -3.22 -15.36
C SER A 559 -0.82 -3.56 -14.47
N ALA A 560 -1.32 -2.60 -13.70
CA ALA A 560 -2.52 -2.77 -12.86
C ALA A 560 -3.78 -3.04 -13.69
N THR A 561 -3.95 -2.35 -14.80
CA THR A 561 -5.09 -2.54 -15.73
C THR A 561 -5.07 -3.95 -16.30
N ILE A 562 -3.91 -4.42 -16.77
CA ILE A 562 -3.75 -5.77 -17.32
C ILE A 562 -4.01 -6.82 -16.24
N ALA A 563 -3.47 -6.65 -15.04
CA ALA A 563 -3.72 -7.57 -13.93
C ALA A 563 -5.23 -7.63 -13.60
N GLY A 564 -5.87 -6.47 -13.44
CA GLY A 564 -7.30 -6.34 -13.18
C GLY A 564 -8.18 -6.98 -14.26
N MET A 565 -7.81 -6.82 -15.53
CA MET A 565 -8.50 -7.46 -16.65
C MET A 565 -8.50 -8.99 -16.55
N ILE A 566 -7.36 -9.58 -16.16
CA ILE A 566 -7.15 -11.04 -16.13
C ILE A 566 -7.80 -11.72 -14.91
N ILE A 567 -7.75 -11.05 -13.76
CA ILE A 567 -8.28 -11.58 -12.50
C ILE A 567 -9.80 -11.36 -12.34
N GLY A 568 -10.40 -10.50 -13.17
CA GLY A 568 -11.86 -10.30 -13.24
C GLY A 568 -12.31 -9.00 -12.62
#